data_AF-A0A965CVA2-F1
#
_entry.id   AF-A0A965CVA2-F1
#
_cell.length_a   1.000
_cell.length_b   1.000
_cell.length_c   1.000
_cell.angle_alpha   90.00
_cell.angle_beta   90.00
_cell.angle_gamma   90.00
#
_symmetry.space_group_name_H-M   'P 1'
#
loop_
_entity.id
_entity.type
_entity.pdbx_description
1 polymer ?
#
loop_
_entity_poly.entity_id
_entity_poly.type
_entity_poly.pdbx_seq_one_letter_code
_entity_poly.pdbx_strand_id
1 'polypeptide(L)'
;MIQGVNRHEHDPVKGKTVSRESMIQDIRLMKQNHVNAVRCSHYPNDPLWYELCDEYGLYVVDEANIETHHYYGRLCREPSWAMAFLDRTRRMVEQNKNHPSIIFWSLGNESGYGPNHAACAGWIRERDSSRLLHYEGALRTEIQGNWQPSKDFNRLATDVVAPMYPQIHDLVEWVQNTEDERPLIMCEYSHAMGNSNGSLSDYWDAIRSHHGLQ
;
A
#
# COMPACT_ATOMS: atom_id res chain seq x y z
N MET A 1 -11.98 9.19 -0.15
CA MET A 1 -11.54 8.92 -1.54
C MET A 1 -10.06 9.23 -1.64
N ILE A 2 -9.29 8.25 -2.08
CA ILE A 2 -7.83 8.30 -2.07
C ILE A 2 -7.35 8.71 -3.46
N GLN A 3 -6.76 9.90 -3.55
CA GLN A 3 -6.15 10.45 -4.76
C GLN A 3 -4.63 10.32 -4.59
N GLY A 4 -4.15 9.08 -4.74
CA GLY A 4 -2.81 8.70 -4.32
C GLY A 4 -1.80 8.54 -5.46
N VAL A 5 -0.52 8.58 -5.08
CA VAL A 5 0.62 8.15 -5.91
C VAL A 5 1.57 7.27 -5.11
N ASN A 6 2.27 6.35 -5.78
CA ASN A 6 3.39 5.62 -5.20
C ASN A 6 4.66 6.47 -5.35
N ARG A 7 5.40 6.68 -4.25
CA ARG A 7 6.64 7.47 -4.26
C ARG A 7 7.80 6.62 -3.74
N HIS A 8 8.78 6.38 -4.60
CA HIS A 8 10.12 5.99 -4.16
C HIS A 8 10.90 7.22 -3.70
N GLU A 9 11.63 7.11 -2.58
CA GLU A 9 12.73 8.05 -2.31
C GLU A 9 13.79 7.90 -3.39
N HIS A 10 13.90 8.90 -4.25
CA HIS A 10 14.84 8.92 -5.36
C HIS A 10 15.24 10.36 -5.71
N ASP A 11 16.53 10.54 -5.89
CA ASP A 11 17.15 11.74 -6.45
C ASP A 11 17.99 11.30 -7.67
N PRO A 12 17.92 12.03 -8.80
CA PRO A 12 18.60 11.63 -10.04
C PRO A 12 20.13 11.65 -9.93
N VAL A 13 20.71 12.34 -8.95
CA VAL A 13 22.16 12.44 -8.75
C VAL A 13 22.60 11.65 -7.51
N LYS A 14 21.85 11.75 -6.42
CA LYS A 14 22.21 11.17 -5.10
C LYS A 14 21.55 9.81 -4.83
N GLY A 15 20.73 9.30 -5.74
CA GLY A 15 20.08 7.99 -5.58
C GLY A 15 19.07 8.03 -4.44
N LYS A 16 19.32 7.27 -3.36
CA LYS A 16 18.39 7.18 -2.22
C LYS A 16 18.59 8.27 -1.15
N THR A 17 19.58 9.15 -1.32
CA THR A 17 19.82 10.26 -0.39
C THR A 17 19.10 11.52 -0.87
N VAL A 18 17.84 11.67 -0.48
CA VAL A 18 16.97 12.80 -0.85
C VAL A 18 17.13 13.94 0.16
N SER A 19 17.16 15.21 -0.29
CA SER A 19 17.22 16.36 0.61
C SER A 19 15.84 16.83 1.06
N ARG A 20 15.77 17.55 2.19
CA ARG A 20 14.53 18.17 2.69
C ARG A 20 13.85 19.04 1.64
N GLU A 21 14.62 19.81 0.89
CA GLU A 21 14.11 20.71 -0.16
C GLU A 21 13.43 19.92 -1.27
N SER A 22 14.03 18.79 -1.67
CA SER A 22 13.45 17.88 -2.67
C SER A 22 12.17 17.22 -2.16
N MET A 23 12.14 16.77 -0.90
CA MET A 23 10.91 16.25 -0.26
C MET A 23 9.77 17.28 -0.26
N ILE A 24 10.07 18.53 0.11
CA ILE A 24 9.07 19.62 0.09
C ILE A 24 8.61 19.92 -1.34
N GLN A 25 9.53 19.87 -2.30
CA GLN A 25 9.18 20.07 -3.71
C GLN A 25 8.21 18.98 -4.20
N ASP A 26 8.47 17.71 -3.89
CA ASP A 26 7.55 16.60 -4.19
C ASP A 26 6.16 16.84 -3.61
N ILE A 27 6.09 17.19 -2.31
CA ILE A 27 4.81 17.46 -1.61
C ILE A 27 4.06 18.62 -2.27
N ARG A 28 4.74 19.72 -2.60
CA ARG A 28 4.11 20.87 -3.26
C ARG A 28 3.56 20.51 -4.63
N LEU A 29 4.32 19.75 -5.43
CA LEU A 29 3.86 19.29 -6.75
C LEU A 29 2.64 18.38 -6.62
N MET A 30 2.64 17.45 -5.67
CA MET A 30 1.48 16.59 -5.38
C MET A 30 0.25 17.44 -5.04
N LYS A 31 0.38 18.38 -4.10
CA LYS A 31 -0.73 19.25 -3.68
C LYS A 31 -1.25 20.14 -4.82
N GLN A 32 -0.37 20.71 -5.63
CA GLN A 32 -0.74 21.52 -6.80
C GLN A 32 -1.51 20.71 -7.86
N ASN A 33 -1.30 19.38 -7.91
CA ASN A 33 -1.95 18.46 -8.83
C ASN A 33 -3.05 17.61 -8.15
N HIS A 34 -3.62 18.10 -7.04
CA HIS A 34 -4.75 17.49 -6.34
C HIS A 34 -4.51 16.07 -5.77
N VAL A 35 -3.25 15.67 -5.59
CA VAL A 35 -2.90 14.43 -4.90
C VAL A 35 -3.08 14.63 -3.39
N ASN A 36 -3.81 13.72 -2.75
CA ASN A 36 -4.09 13.77 -1.31
C ASN A 36 -3.40 12.66 -0.51
N ALA A 37 -2.85 11.64 -1.17
CA ALA A 37 -2.23 10.50 -0.50
C ALA A 37 -0.92 10.05 -1.16
N VAL A 38 -0.04 9.42 -0.37
CA VAL A 38 1.20 8.80 -0.85
C VAL A 38 1.37 7.43 -0.23
N ARG A 39 1.76 6.45 -1.04
CA ARG A 39 2.30 5.17 -0.56
C ARG A 39 3.83 5.21 -0.62
N CYS A 40 4.47 4.89 0.51
CA CYS A 40 5.92 4.75 0.63
C CYS A 40 6.39 3.44 -0.02
N SER A 41 6.31 3.36 -1.35
CA SER A 41 6.68 2.18 -2.15
C SER A 41 8.20 1.95 -2.08
N HIS A 42 8.75 0.85 -1.58
CA HIS A 42 8.11 -0.26 -0.83
C HIS A 42 8.87 -0.47 0.49
N TYR A 43 9.04 0.62 1.23
CA TYR A 43 9.85 0.68 2.44
C TYR A 43 9.59 1.98 3.21
N PRO A 44 9.87 2.03 4.53
CA PRO A 44 9.75 3.28 5.28
C PRO A 44 10.78 4.30 4.78
N ASN A 45 10.34 5.53 4.54
CA ASN A 45 11.20 6.66 4.16
C ASN A 45 11.94 7.27 5.36
N ASP A 46 12.77 8.29 5.11
CA ASP A 46 13.39 9.13 6.15
C ASP A 46 12.34 9.66 7.16
N PRO A 47 12.61 9.66 8.49
CA PRO A 47 11.69 10.20 9.49
C PRO A 47 11.13 11.60 9.18
N LEU A 48 11.94 12.48 8.57
CA LEU A 48 11.54 13.83 8.19
C LEU A 48 10.39 13.83 7.18
N TRP A 49 10.28 12.81 6.32
CA TRP A 49 9.19 12.70 5.35
C TRP A 49 7.81 12.67 6.04
N TYR A 50 7.69 11.96 7.16
CA TYR A 50 6.43 11.84 7.89
C TYR A 50 6.08 13.12 8.63
N GLU A 51 7.07 13.80 9.23
CA GLU A 51 6.89 15.14 9.81
C GLU A 51 6.37 16.15 8.77
N LEU A 52 6.92 16.11 7.55
CA LEU A 52 6.46 16.96 6.45
C LEU A 52 5.05 16.55 5.97
N CYS A 53 4.72 15.25 5.92
CA CYS A 53 3.37 14.83 5.56
C CYS A 53 2.32 15.26 6.59
N ASP A 54 2.68 15.26 7.88
CA ASP A 54 1.84 15.80 8.96
C ASP A 54 1.63 17.31 8.78
N GLU A 55 2.70 18.07 8.52
CA GLU A 55 2.67 19.53 8.37
C GLU A 55 1.88 19.99 7.14
N TYR A 56 2.10 19.35 5.99
CA TYR A 56 1.53 19.78 4.70
C TYR A 56 0.21 19.07 4.36
N GLY A 57 -0.19 18.06 5.13
CA GLY A 57 -1.45 17.34 4.97
C GLY A 57 -1.45 16.38 3.78
N LEU A 58 -0.83 15.22 3.94
CA LEU A 58 -0.94 14.06 3.04
C LEU A 58 -1.35 12.83 3.84
N TYR A 59 -2.28 12.03 3.31
CA TYR A 59 -2.52 10.69 3.84
C TYR A 59 -1.38 9.76 3.43
N VAL A 60 -0.87 8.95 4.36
CA VAL A 60 0.29 8.10 4.13
C VAL A 60 -0.07 6.63 4.35
N VAL A 61 0.33 5.80 3.39
CA VAL A 61 0.52 4.35 3.58
C VAL A 61 2.00 4.14 3.87
N ASP A 62 2.33 3.83 5.12
CA ASP A 62 3.70 3.47 5.50
C ASP A 62 3.87 1.95 5.35
N GLU A 63 4.92 1.53 4.64
CA GLU A 63 5.06 0.16 4.15
C GLU A 63 6.33 -0.49 4.65
N ALA A 64 6.20 -1.69 5.23
CA ALA A 64 7.34 -2.43 5.72
C ALA A 64 8.28 -2.74 4.57
N ASN A 65 9.60 -2.64 4.80
CA ASN A 65 10.62 -2.96 3.81
C ASN A 65 10.71 -4.48 3.58
N ILE A 66 9.67 -5.08 3.00
CA ILE A 66 9.53 -6.51 2.77
C ILE A 66 9.04 -6.69 1.34
N GLU A 67 9.95 -7.11 0.47
CA GLU A 67 9.63 -7.52 -0.89
C GLU A 67 10.43 -8.76 -1.27
N THR A 68 9.73 -9.82 -1.69
CA THR A 68 10.35 -11.09 -2.06
C THR A 68 9.83 -11.55 -3.42
N HIS A 69 9.66 -10.62 -4.36
CA HIS A 69 9.05 -10.88 -5.67
C HIS A 69 9.69 -12.08 -6.38
N HIS A 70 11.03 -12.16 -6.41
CA HIS A 70 11.73 -13.30 -7.04
C HIS A 70 11.47 -14.66 -6.35
N TYR A 71 11.17 -14.64 -5.05
CA TYR A 71 10.86 -15.82 -4.23
C TYR A 71 9.40 -15.81 -3.77
N TYR A 72 8.48 -15.34 -4.62
CA TYR A 72 7.09 -15.07 -4.27
C TYR A 72 6.44 -16.26 -3.56
N GLY A 73 5.83 -16.02 -2.40
CA GLY A 73 5.15 -17.05 -1.62
C GLY A 73 6.08 -18.01 -0.87
N ARG A 74 7.40 -18.01 -1.10
CA ARG A 74 8.33 -18.91 -0.42
C ARG A 74 8.73 -18.38 0.95
N LEU A 75 9.39 -17.21 0.99
CA LEU A 75 10.01 -16.71 2.24
C LEU A 75 8.98 -16.35 3.32
N CYS A 76 7.75 -16.02 2.93
CA CYS A 76 6.66 -15.78 3.87
C CYS A 76 6.13 -17.06 4.56
N ARG A 77 6.57 -18.25 4.12
CA ARG A 77 6.24 -19.56 4.68
C ARG A 77 7.42 -20.27 5.34
N GLU A 78 8.65 -19.75 5.19
CA GLU A 78 9.84 -20.34 5.80
C GLU A 78 10.01 -19.84 7.25
N PRO A 79 9.97 -20.72 8.27
CA PRO A 79 10.06 -20.29 9.68
C PRO A 79 11.37 -19.60 10.04
N SER A 80 12.47 -19.93 9.36
CA SER A 80 13.78 -19.28 9.54
C SER A 80 13.74 -17.78 9.21
N TRP A 81 12.78 -17.33 8.40
CA TRP A 81 12.59 -15.93 8.02
C TRP A 81 11.59 -15.18 8.91
N ALA A 82 10.90 -15.86 9.83
CA ALA A 82 9.84 -15.26 10.66
C ALA A 82 10.32 -14.01 11.41
N MET A 83 11.49 -14.08 12.05
CA MET A 83 12.05 -12.95 12.78
C MET A 83 12.49 -11.79 11.88
N ALA A 84 12.91 -12.06 10.64
CA ALA A 84 13.29 -11.01 9.70
C ALA A 84 12.06 -10.19 9.25
N PHE A 85 10.93 -10.85 9.01
CA PHE A 85 9.66 -10.20 8.69
C PHE A 85 9.16 -9.36 9.88
N LEU A 86 9.17 -9.96 11.07
CA LEU A 86 8.69 -9.30 12.27
C LEU A 86 9.56 -8.10 12.67
N ASP A 87 10.90 -8.19 12.55
CA ASP A 87 11.80 -7.06 12.84
C ASP A 87 11.50 -5.84 11.96
N ARG A 88 11.40 -6.05 10.64
CA ARG A 88 11.11 -5.00 9.65
C ARG A 88 9.77 -4.33 9.94
N THR A 89 8.76 -5.12 10.28
CA THR A 89 7.42 -4.64 10.63
C THR A 89 7.44 -3.83 11.93
N ARG A 90 8.03 -4.38 12.99
CA ARG A 90 8.07 -3.76 14.32
C ARG A 90 8.79 -2.42 14.30
N ARG A 91 9.92 -2.35 13.59
CA ARG A 91 10.72 -1.14 13.50
C ARG A 91 9.98 0.00 12.79
N MET A 92 9.27 -0.30 11.70
CA MET A 92 8.42 0.69 11.03
C MET A 92 7.36 1.26 11.98
N VAL A 93 6.53 0.39 12.56
CA VAL A 93 5.41 0.83 13.41
C VAL A 93 5.93 1.55 14.66
N GLU A 94 6.92 1.02 15.35
CA GLU A 94 7.41 1.67 16.58
C GLU A 94 8.07 3.01 16.32
N GLN A 95 8.73 3.19 15.18
CA GLN A 95 9.30 4.48 14.80
C GLN A 95 8.21 5.50 14.47
N ASN A 96 7.18 5.10 13.72
CA ASN A 96 6.28 6.04 13.04
C ASN A 96 4.86 6.15 13.64
N LYS A 97 4.50 5.36 14.67
CA LYS A 97 3.16 5.28 15.28
C LYS A 97 2.51 6.60 15.74
N ASN A 98 3.27 7.67 15.90
CA ASN A 98 2.76 8.95 16.39
C ASN A 98 2.42 9.95 15.27
N HIS A 99 2.67 9.62 14.00
CA HIS A 99 2.36 10.49 12.87
C HIS A 99 0.87 10.38 12.48
N PRO A 100 0.08 11.45 12.60
CA PRO A 100 -1.34 11.44 12.21
C PRO A 100 -1.56 11.30 10.70
N SER A 101 -0.58 11.65 9.85
CA SER A 101 -0.66 11.46 8.40
C SER A 101 -0.80 9.99 8.01
N ILE A 102 -0.23 9.06 8.78
CA ILE A 102 -0.26 7.62 8.49
C ILE A 102 -1.64 7.07 8.81
N ILE A 103 -2.34 6.58 7.78
CA ILE A 103 -3.68 5.99 7.89
C ILE A 103 -3.70 4.47 7.66
N PHE A 104 -2.66 3.93 7.01
CA PHE A 104 -2.49 2.50 6.77
C PHE A 104 -1.08 2.06 7.15
N TRP A 105 -0.99 0.88 7.78
CA TRP A 105 0.25 0.09 7.82
C TRP A 105 0.21 -0.97 6.72
N SER A 106 1.19 -0.95 5.83
CA SER A 106 1.35 -1.98 4.80
C SER A 106 2.36 -3.04 5.22
N LEU A 107 2.00 -4.32 5.05
CA LEU A 107 2.86 -5.46 5.44
C LEU A 107 4.05 -5.69 4.48
N GLY A 108 4.12 -4.93 3.39
CA GLY A 108 5.15 -5.04 2.35
C GLY A 108 4.54 -5.08 0.96
N ASN A 109 5.33 -5.55 -0.01
CA ASN A 109 4.95 -5.65 -1.41
C ASN A 109 5.31 -7.02 -1.98
N GLU A 110 4.52 -7.54 -2.92
CA GLU A 110 4.82 -8.69 -3.78
C GLU A 110 5.63 -9.85 -3.14
N SER A 111 5.23 -10.28 -1.94
CA SER A 111 5.94 -11.34 -1.18
C SER A 111 5.12 -12.62 -1.00
N GLY A 112 3.93 -12.66 -1.59
CA GLY A 112 2.87 -13.64 -1.31
C GLY A 112 2.37 -13.57 0.12
N TYR A 113 1.45 -14.43 0.52
CA TYR A 113 0.94 -14.48 1.88
C TYR A 113 1.26 -15.81 2.58
N GLY A 114 1.56 -15.77 3.87
CA GLY A 114 1.94 -16.95 4.67
C GLY A 114 2.06 -16.64 6.16
N PRO A 115 2.42 -17.64 6.99
CA PRO A 115 2.51 -17.49 8.45
C PRO A 115 3.36 -16.30 8.92
N ASN A 116 4.42 -15.94 8.20
CA ASN A 116 5.27 -14.81 8.57
C ASN A 116 4.53 -13.46 8.42
N HIS A 117 3.73 -13.28 7.36
CA HIS A 117 2.85 -12.10 7.22
C HIS A 117 1.72 -12.12 8.25
N ALA A 118 1.13 -13.29 8.52
CA ALA A 118 0.08 -13.42 9.54
C ALA A 118 0.59 -13.00 10.93
N ALA A 119 1.83 -13.36 11.27
CA ALA A 119 2.48 -12.94 12.51
C ALA A 119 2.70 -11.41 12.56
N CYS A 120 3.14 -10.81 11.45
CA CYS A 120 3.26 -9.35 11.32
C CYS A 120 1.91 -8.65 11.53
N ALA A 121 0.87 -9.09 10.83
CA ALA A 121 -0.48 -8.54 10.95
C ALA A 121 -1.03 -8.65 12.37
N GLY A 122 -0.90 -9.83 12.99
CA GLY A 122 -1.34 -10.06 14.37
C GLY A 122 -0.64 -9.14 15.37
N TRP A 123 0.67 -8.97 15.23
CA TRP A 123 1.44 -8.06 16.08
C TRP A 123 1.02 -6.60 15.90
N ILE A 124 0.83 -6.11 14.67
CA ILE A 124 0.37 -4.73 14.44
C ILE A 124 -1.01 -4.52 15.07
N ARG A 125 -1.96 -5.44 14.88
CA ARG A 125 -3.31 -5.31 15.43
C ARG A 125 -3.34 -5.26 16.96
N GLU A 126 -2.45 -6.00 17.62
CA GLU A 126 -2.28 -5.92 19.07
C GLU A 126 -1.65 -4.57 19.47
N ARG A 127 -0.68 -4.10 18.69
CA ARG A 127 0.15 -2.94 19.05
C ARG A 127 -0.47 -1.59 18.77
N ASP A 128 -1.17 -1.45 17.64
CA ASP A 128 -1.80 -0.23 17.16
C ASP A 128 -3.13 -0.56 16.45
N SER A 129 -4.22 -0.44 17.20
CA SER A 129 -5.59 -0.61 16.69
C SER A 129 -6.19 0.67 16.10
N SER A 130 -5.44 1.77 16.05
CA SER A 130 -5.94 3.07 15.56
C SER A 130 -5.85 3.24 14.05
N ARG A 131 -5.15 2.34 13.35
CA ARG A 131 -4.90 2.39 11.90
C ARG A 131 -5.30 1.08 11.22
N LEU A 132 -5.57 1.16 9.93
CA LEU A 132 -5.97 0.03 9.11
C LEU A 132 -4.74 -0.73 8.57
N LEU A 133 -4.89 -2.02 8.29
CA LEU A 133 -3.89 -2.82 7.59
C LEU A 133 -4.13 -2.82 6.07
N HIS A 134 -3.04 -2.82 5.33
CA HIS A 134 -2.99 -2.98 3.88
C HIS A 134 -2.02 -4.10 3.51
N TYR A 135 -2.43 -5.04 2.66
CA TYR A 135 -1.48 -5.94 1.99
C TYR A 135 -2.10 -6.59 0.75
N GLU A 136 -1.58 -6.26 -0.43
CA GLU A 136 -2.04 -6.85 -1.70
C GLU A 136 -1.81 -8.36 -1.75
N GLY A 137 -0.68 -8.83 -1.22
CA GLY A 137 -0.32 -10.24 -1.27
C GLY A 137 -1.29 -11.15 -0.50
N ALA A 138 -2.09 -10.60 0.41
CA ALA A 138 -3.15 -11.32 1.13
C ALA A 138 -4.37 -11.64 0.25
N LEU A 139 -4.56 -10.95 -0.88
CA LEU A 139 -5.69 -11.15 -1.79
C LEU A 139 -5.50 -12.38 -2.67
N ARG A 140 -4.25 -12.79 -2.91
CA ARG A 140 -3.94 -13.86 -3.86
C ARG A 140 -4.05 -15.23 -3.21
N THR A 141 -4.89 -16.08 -3.80
CA THR A 141 -5.05 -17.50 -3.42
C THR A 141 -3.84 -18.35 -3.83
N GLU A 142 -3.10 -17.90 -4.85
CA GLU A 142 -1.95 -18.59 -5.44
C GLU A 142 -0.77 -17.62 -5.65
N ILE A 143 0.41 -18.16 -5.98
CA ILE A 143 1.67 -17.40 -6.14
C ILE A 143 1.52 -16.25 -7.16
N GLN A 144 0.66 -16.37 -8.17
CA GLN A 144 0.29 -15.27 -9.08
C GLN A 144 -1.19 -15.37 -9.50
N GLY A 145 -2.07 -15.63 -8.54
CA GLY A 145 -3.50 -15.87 -8.78
C GLY A 145 -4.36 -14.61 -8.93
N ASN A 146 -5.67 -14.84 -9.11
CA ASN A 146 -6.70 -13.80 -9.13
C ASN A 146 -6.65 -12.95 -7.83
N TRP A 147 -6.80 -11.63 -7.97
CA TRP A 147 -6.84 -10.68 -6.85
C TRP A 147 -8.23 -10.60 -6.19
N GLN A 148 -9.22 -11.34 -6.67
CA GLN A 148 -10.60 -11.39 -6.15
C GLN A 148 -10.74 -12.52 -5.11
N PRO A 149 -10.42 -12.28 -3.82
CA PRO A 149 -10.58 -13.29 -2.78
C PRO A 149 -12.05 -13.53 -2.44
N SER A 150 -12.34 -14.66 -1.78
CA SER A 150 -13.59 -14.78 -1.02
C SER A 150 -13.56 -13.86 0.21
N LYS A 151 -14.74 -13.46 0.69
CA LYS A 151 -14.96 -12.47 1.78
C LYS A 151 -14.06 -12.62 3.02
N ASP A 152 -13.79 -13.87 3.43
CA ASP A 152 -13.05 -14.17 4.66
C ASP A 152 -11.58 -14.54 4.42
N PHE A 153 -11.16 -14.64 3.16
CA PHE A 153 -9.81 -15.06 2.82
C PHE A 153 -8.77 -14.03 3.29
N ASN A 154 -7.89 -14.47 4.19
CA ASN A 154 -6.82 -13.68 4.82
C ASN A 154 -7.28 -12.32 5.37
N ARG A 155 -8.55 -12.20 5.77
CA ARG A 155 -9.19 -10.95 6.18
C ARG A 155 -8.45 -10.22 7.29
N LEU A 156 -7.81 -10.96 8.20
CA LEU A 156 -7.03 -10.38 9.30
C LEU A 156 -5.74 -9.71 8.84
N ALA A 157 -5.26 -9.92 7.62
CA ALA A 157 -4.02 -9.32 7.11
C ALA A 157 -4.23 -8.00 6.36
N THR A 158 -5.47 -7.69 5.95
CA THR A 158 -5.76 -6.47 5.20
C THR A 158 -7.20 -6.02 5.41
N ASP A 159 -7.40 -4.76 5.79
CA ASP A 159 -8.70 -4.15 6.02
C ASP A 159 -9.27 -3.51 4.73
N VAL A 160 -8.49 -3.52 3.64
CA VAL A 160 -8.86 -3.04 2.31
C VAL A 160 -8.58 -4.08 1.24
N VAL A 161 -9.39 -4.09 0.17
CA VAL A 161 -9.12 -4.88 -1.03
C VAL A 161 -8.25 -4.04 -1.94
N ALA A 162 -6.97 -4.39 -2.06
CA ALA A 162 -5.98 -3.53 -2.71
C ALA A 162 -5.25 -4.18 -3.88
N PRO A 163 -5.93 -4.41 -5.02
CA PRO A 163 -5.30 -5.00 -6.19
C PRO A 163 -4.32 -4.04 -6.87
N MET A 164 -3.38 -4.63 -7.62
CA MET A 164 -2.48 -3.92 -8.54
C MET A 164 -2.97 -4.07 -9.97
N TYR A 165 -3.09 -2.95 -10.68
CA TYR A 165 -3.42 -2.85 -12.10
C TYR A 165 -4.67 -3.63 -12.58
N PRO A 166 -5.79 -3.65 -11.84
CA PRO A 166 -7.01 -4.33 -12.29
C PRO A 166 -7.61 -3.64 -13.53
N GLN A 167 -8.32 -4.38 -14.37
CA GLN A 167 -9.10 -3.75 -15.44
C GLN A 167 -10.36 -3.10 -14.87
N ILE A 168 -10.84 -2.02 -15.51
CA ILE A 168 -12.06 -1.31 -15.07
C ILE A 168 -13.27 -2.25 -14.99
N HIS A 169 -13.41 -3.16 -15.97
CA HIS A 169 -14.53 -4.12 -15.96
C HIS A 169 -14.46 -5.07 -14.78
N ASP A 170 -13.26 -5.55 -14.40
CA ASP A 170 -13.08 -6.43 -13.23
C ASP A 170 -13.44 -5.71 -11.93
N LEU A 171 -13.13 -4.41 -11.81
CA LEU A 171 -13.49 -3.60 -10.64
C LEU A 171 -15.01 -3.49 -10.49
N VAL A 172 -15.69 -3.14 -11.59
CA VAL A 172 -17.14 -2.97 -11.61
C VAL A 172 -17.85 -4.29 -11.36
N GLU A 173 -17.41 -5.37 -12.01
CA GLU A 173 -17.96 -6.71 -11.79
C GLU A 173 -17.75 -7.16 -10.35
N TRP A 174 -16.56 -6.97 -9.79
CA TRP A 174 -16.27 -7.37 -8.41
C TRP A 174 -17.16 -6.63 -7.42
N VAL A 175 -17.25 -5.29 -7.51
CA VAL A 175 -18.01 -4.50 -6.52
C VAL A 175 -19.52 -4.70 -6.61
N GLN A 176 -20.03 -5.13 -7.77
CA GLN A 176 -21.45 -5.45 -7.96
C GLN A 176 -21.84 -6.83 -7.43
N ASN A 177 -20.89 -7.77 -7.35
CA ASN A 177 -21.17 -9.18 -7.04
C ASN A 177 -20.54 -9.67 -5.73
N THR A 178 -19.62 -8.90 -5.13
CA THR A 178 -18.93 -9.30 -3.90
C THR A 178 -19.82 -9.19 -2.66
N GLU A 179 -19.61 -10.10 -1.70
CA GLU A 179 -20.16 -10.00 -0.34
C GLU A 179 -19.17 -9.36 0.65
N ASP A 180 -17.98 -8.98 0.17
CA ASP A 180 -16.95 -8.32 0.97
C ASP A 180 -17.21 -6.82 1.08
N GLU A 181 -17.40 -6.36 2.31
CA GLU A 181 -17.74 -4.97 2.63
C GLU A 181 -16.50 -4.06 2.74
N ARG A 182 -15.29 -4.62 2.66
CA ARG A 182 -14.05 -3.83 2.65
C ARG A 182 -14.02 -2.92 1.42
N PRO A 183 -13.60 -1.65 1.55
CA PRO A 183 -13.44 -0.80 0.38
C PRO A 183 -12.29 -1.33 -0.49
N LEU A 184 -12.45 -1.16 -1.81
CA LEU A 184 -11.41 -1.45 -2.79
C LEU A 184 -10.63 -0.17 -3.10
N ILE A 185 -9.32 -0.20 -2.87
CA ILE A 185 -8.40 0.88 -3.19
C ILE A 185 -7.26 0.27 -4.00
N MET A 186 -7.12 0.63 -5.27
CA MET A 186 -6.01 0.11 -6.09
C MET A 186 -4.68 0.64 -5.55
N CYS A 187 -3.85 -0.22 -4.95
CA CYS A 187 -2.56 0.19 -4.40
C CYS A 187 -1.59 0.61 -5.51
N GLU A 188 -1.78 0.07 -6.72
CA GLU A 188 -1.13 0.50 -7.95
C GLU A 188 -2.14 0.41 -9.11
N TYR A 189 -2.21 1.44 -9.95
CA TYR A 189 -3.00 1.45 -11.17
C TYR A 189 -2.46 2.53 -12.11
N SER A 190 -2.89 2.53 -13.38
CA SER A 190 -2.50 3.53 -14.38
C SER A 190 -0.97 3.71 -14.45
N HIS A 191 -0.26 2.67 -14.90
CA HIS A 191 1.20 2.66 -14.94
C HIS A 191 1.77 3.79 -15.83
N ALA A 192 2.59 4.67 -15.28
CA ALA A 192 3.00 5.94 -15.90
C ALA A 192 4.30 5.89 -16.71
N MET A 193 4.63 4.73 -17.32
CA MET A 193 5.86 4.57 -18.08
C MET A 193 5.77 5.24 -19.46
N GLY A 194 6.53 6.32 -19.66
CA GLY A 194 6.63 7.02 -20.95
C GLY A 194 5.39 7.84 -21.29
N ASN A 195 4.96 7.81 -22.55
CA ASN A 195 3.68 8.40 -22.95
C ASN A 195 2.54 7.41 -22.66
N SER A 196 1.91 7.55 -21.49
CA SER A 196 1.02 6.54 -20.91
C SER A 196 -0.25 7.17 -20.30
N ASN A 197 -0.86 6.50 -19.32
CA ASN A 197 -2.01 6.94 -18.52
C ASN A 197 -3.27 7.26 -19.33
N GLY A 198 -3.43 6.62 -20.50
CA GLY A 198 -4.73 6.55 -21.17
C GLY A 198 -5.78 5.94 -20.22
N SER A 199 -7.05 6.33 -20.37
CA SER A 199 -8.21 5.88 -19.56
C SER A 199 -8.25 6.32 -18.09
N LEU A 200 -7.40 7.26 -17.64
CA LEU A 200 -7.46 7.73 -16.24
C LEU A 200 -8.85 8.30 -15.87
N SER A 201 -9.50 9.02 -16.79
CA SER A 201 -10.89 9.49 -16.60
C SER A 201 -11.86 8.33 -16.35
N ASP A 202 -11.71 7.24 -17.11
CA ASP A 202 -12.64 6.13 -17.13
C ASP A 202 -12.57 5.33 -15.81
N TYR A 203 -11.36 5.20 -15.23
CA TYR A 203 -11.20 4.68 -13.86
C TYR A 203 -11.93 5.56 -12.85
N TRP A 204 -11.79 6.88 -12.92
CA TRP A 204 -12.42 7.81 -11.99
C TRP A 204 -13.95 7.87 -12.13
N ASP A 205 -14.48 7.72 -13.35
CA ASP A 205 -15.91 7.58 -13.60
C ASP A 205 -16.44 6.30 -12.94
N ALA A 206 -15.72 5.18 -13.05
CA ALA A 206 -16.07 3.94 -12.37
C ALA A 206 -16.04 4.09 -10.84
N ILE A 207 -14.96 4.65 -10.28
CA ILE A 207 -14.79 4.89 -8.83
C ILE A 207 -15.92 5.75 -8.27
N ARG A 208 -16.28 6.83 -8.97
CA ARG A 208 -17.34 7.76 -8.50
C ARG A 208 -18.75 7.20 -8.66
N SER A 209 -18.95 6.28 -9.58
CA SER A 209 -20.27 5.72 -9.90
C SER A 209 -20.63 4.46 -9.11
N HIS A 210 -19.66 3.83 -8.43
CA HIS A 210 -19.88 2.57 -7.71
C HIS A 210 -19.45 2.66 -6.25
N HIS A 211 -20.41 2.47 -5.34
CA HIS A 211 -20.12 2.37 -3.91
C HIS A 211 -19.19 1.17 -3.64
N GLY A 212 -18.21 1.33 -2.75
CA GLY A 212 -17.21 0.32 -2.44
C GLY A 212 -15.86 0.54 -3.13
N LEU A 213 -15.82 1.26 -4.26
CA LEU A 213 -14.57 1.71 -4.88
C LEU A 213 -14.12 3.05 -4.24
N GLN A 214 -12.83 3.19 -3.92
CA GLN A 214 -12.26 4.35 -3.21
C GLN A 214 -10.96 4.90 -3.78
#